data_AF-A0A957ST68-F1
#
_entry.id   AF-A0A957ST68-F1
#
_cell.length_a   1.000
_cell.length_b   1.000
_cell.length_c   1.000
_cell.angle_alpha   90.00
_cell.angle_beta   90.00
_cell.angle_gamma   90.00
#
_symmetry.space_group_name_H-M   'P 1'
#
loop_
_entity.id
_entity.type
_entity.pdbx_description
1 polymer ?
#
loop_
_entity_poly.entity_id
_entity_poly.type
_entity_poly.pdbx_seq_one_letter_code
_entity_poly.pdbx_strand_id
1 'polypeptide(L)'
;MLHAAYNNAQNLIFSPNPVLRRVIMGAILAIGALASALYVGVLGPTIALATALALIGGVMILLDTHWGFVALVAVVFGLPFGTLPFSIGFKPSFLDLALGALFFVWFFKLVIGQERQFIGSPLGLLVGLFMLMAVFSFTYGLTHSSANSFLLRRFGEILIGIGLFFVAVNTVRTKAEVLWVTRWLMLGGLGCAGLAVLFYFLPTAQ
;
A
#
# COMPACT_ATOMS: atom_id res chain seq x y z
N MET A 1 27.29 -9.56 18.77
CA MET A 1 26.28 -10.21 19.64
C MET A 1 25.06 -10.70 18.85
N LEU A 2 24.40 -9.87 18.03
CA LEU A 2 23.27 -10.28 17.16
C LEU A 2 23.58 -11.46 16.22
N HIS A 3 24.76 -11.48 15.58
CA HIS A 3 25.16 -12.59 14.71
C HIS A 3 25.32 -13.94 15.43
N ALA A 4 25.77 -13.94 16.70
CA ALA A 4 25.90 -15.16 17.49
C ALA A 4 24.53 -15.71 17.94
N ALA A 5 23.60 -14.81 18.29
CA ALA A 5 22.21 -15.18 18.59
C ALA A 5 21.50 -15.74 17.34
N TYR A 6 21.74 -15.15 16.17
CA TYR A 6 21.19 -15.63 14.89
C TYR A 6 21.70 -17.02 14.53
N ASN A 7 23.02 -17.26 14.60
CA ASN A 7 23.61 -18.56 14.29
C ASN A 7 23.16 -19.65 15.29
N ASN A 8 23.00 -19.31 16.57
CA ASN A 8 22.47 -20.25 17.57
C ASN A 8 20.99 -20.58 17.31
N ALA A 9 20.16 -19.59 16.98
CA ALA A 9 18.76 -19.81 16.62
C ALA A 9 18.65 -20.67 15.35
N GLN A 10 19.49 -20.41 14.34
CA GLN A 10 19.55 -21.21 13.12
C GLN A 10 19.97 -22.66 13.40
N ASN A 11 21.00 -22.88 14.20
CA ASN A 11 21.46 -24.23 14.56
C ASN A 11 20.44 -25.00 15.41
N LEU A 12 19.64 -24.31 16.22
CA LEU A 12 18.55 -24.92 16.99
C LEU A 12 17.37 -25.32 16.10
N ILE A 13 16.96 -24.45 15.18
CA ILE A 13 15.86 -24.70 14.23
C ILE A 13 16.23 -25.79 13.21
N PHE A 14 17.49 -25.85 12.77
CA PHE A 14 18.00 -26.87 11.84
C PHE A 14 18.76 -28.01 12.53
N SER A 15 18.51 -28.24 13.83
CA SER A 15 19.21 -29.28 14.58
C SER A 15 19.05 -30.68 13.94
N PRO A 16 20.12 -31.50 13.88
CA PRO A 16 20.06 -32.84 13.29
C PRO A 16 19.09 -33.80 13.99
N ASN A 17 18.71 -33.50 15.24
CA ASN A 17 17.83 -34.33 16.03
C ASN A 17 16.35 -34.06 15.66
N PRO A 18 15.63 -35.05 15.08
CA PRO A 18 14.27 -34.85 14.59
C PRO A 18 13.26 -34.53 15.69
N VAL A 19 13.52 -34.94 16.94
CA VAL A 19 12.63 -34.67 18.09
C VAL A 19 12.75 -33.23 18.55
N LEU A 20 13.98 -32.74 18.74
CA LEU A 20 14.24 -31.35 19.15
C LEU A 20 13.71 -30.36 18.11
N ARG A 21 13.90 -30.65 16.83
CA ARG A 21 13.34 -29.86 15.73
C ARG A 21 11.81 -29.77 15.80
N ARG A 22 11.12 -30.90 16.00
CA ARG A 22 9.66 -30.94 16.13
C ARG A 22 9.15 -30.17 17.35
N VAL A 23 9.85 -30.28 18.49
CA VAL A 23 9.50 -29.54 19.71
C VAL A 23 9.65 -28.03 19.52
N ILE A 24 10.74 -27.58 18.90
CA ILE A 24 10.97 -26.16 18.61
C ILE A 24 9.93 -25.63 17.62
N MET A 25 9.68 -26.35 16.53
CA MET A 25 8.62 -25.97 15.58
C MET A 25 7.25 -25.94 16.25
N GLY A 26 6.93 -26.93 17.10
CA GLY A 26 5.70 -26.96 17.88
C GLY A 26 5.58 -25.78 18.85
N ALA A 27 6.66 -25.42 19.54
CA ALA A 27 6.68 -24.26 20.44
C ALA A 27 6.49 -22.94 19.67
N ILE A 28 7.15 -22.76 18.52
CA ILE A 28 6.98 -21.58 17.67
C ILE A 28 5.53 -21.47 17.17
N LEU A 29 4.96 -22.58 16.69
CA LEU A 29 3.57 -22.61 16.24
C LEU A 29 2.59 -22.34 17.39
N ALA A 30 2.83 -22.89 18.58
CA ALA A 30 1.99 -22.67 19.75
C ALA A 30 2.04 -21.22 20.22
N ILE A 31 3.23 -20.61 20.29
CA ILE A 31 3.40 -19.19 20.63
C ILE A 31 2.73 -18.31 19.57
N GLY A 32 2.94 -18.62 18.28
CA GLY A 32 2.31 -17.90 17.18
C GLY A 32 0.78 -17.99 17.20
N ALA A 33 0.22 -19.16 17.50
CA ALA A 33 -1.21 -19.38 17.66
C ALA A 33 -1.78 -18.65 18.88
N LEU A 34 -1.06 -18.64 20.00
CA LEU A 34 -1.49 -17.94 21.20
C LEU A 34 -1.46 -16.42 21.00
N ALA A 35 -0.41 -15.91 20.35
CA ALA A 35 -0.30 -14.49 20.01
C ALA A 35 -1.39 -14.05 19.03
N SER A 36 -1.67 -14.84 17.99
CA SER A 36 -2.74 -14.53 17.03
C SER A 36 -4.13 -14.64 17.65
N ALA A 37 -4.37 -15.63 18.53
CA ALA A 37 -5.61 -15.75 19.29
C ALA A 37 -5.82 -14.58 20.24
N LEU A 38 -4.79 -14.15 20.98
CA LEU A 38 -4.86 -12.98 21.84
C LEU A 38 -5.13 -11.71 21.04
N TYR A 39 -4.44 -11.54 19.91
CA TYR A 39 -4.61 -10.41 19.01
C TYR A 39 -6.05 -10.29 18.49
N VAL A 40 -6.61 -11.40 18.01
CA VAL A 40 -8.00 -11.48 17.55
C VAL A 40 -8.99 -11.29 18.71
N GLY A 41 -8.70 -11.84 19.89
CA GLY A 41 -9.56 -11.71 21.07
C GLY A 41 -9.70 -10.28 21.58
N VAL A 42 -8.65 -9.47 21.47
CA VAL A 42 -8.65 -8.06 21.94
C VAL A 42 -9.26 -7.12 20.90
N LEU A 43 -8.87 -7.23 19.63
CA LEU A 43 -9.29 -6.29 18.58
C LEU A 43 -10.61 -6.69 17.90
N GLY A 44 -11.04 -7.93 18.09
CA GLY A 44 -12.10 -8.55 17.30
C GLY A 44 -11.62 -9.02 15.92
N PRO A 45 -12.32 -9.97 15.28
CA PRO A 45 -11.83 -10.63 14.07
C PRO A 45 -11.60 -9.69 12.87
N THR A 46 -12.49 -8.72 12.68
CA THR A 46 -12.46 -7.83 11.51
C THR A 46 -11.32 -6.81 11.60
N ILE A 47 -11.17 -6.14 12.74
CA ILE A 47 -10.09 -5.18 12.96
C ILE A 47 -8.75 -5.90 12.97
N ALA A 48 -8.66 -7.07 13.61
CA ALA A 48 -7.45 -7.89 13.59
C ALA A 48 -7.03 -8.29 12.16
N LEU A 49 -7.96 -8.74 11.33
CA LEU A 49 -7.66 -9.07 9.94
C LEU A 49 -7.21 -7.83 9.14
N ALA A 50 -7.95 -6.71 9.26
CA ALA A 50 -7.64 -5.48 8.54
C ALA A 50 -6.24 -4.94 8.89
N THR A 51 -5.91 -4.96 10.18
CA THR A 51 -4.60 -4.51 10.68
C THR A 51 -3.48 -5.47 10.30
N ALA A 52 -3.70 -6.79 10.31
CA ALA A 52 -2.73 -7.77 9.83
C ALA A 52 -2.43 -7.57 8.33
N LEU A 53 -3.46 -7.39 7.50
CA LEU A 53 -3.30 -7.08 6.07
C LEU A 53 -2.57 -5.76 5.85
N ALA A 54 -2.90 -4.72 6.63
CA ALA A 54 -2.22 -3.43 6.56
C ALA A 54 -0.74 -3.53 6.95
N LEU A 55 -0.40 -4.32 7.98
CA LEU A 55 0.98 -4.56 8.39
C LEU A 55 1.76 -5.34 7.33
N ILE A 56 1.19 -6.43 6.81
CA ILE A 56 1.82 -7.24 5.76
C ILE A 56 2.04 -6.37 4.52
N GLY A 57 1.00 -5.68 4.05
CA GLY A 57 1.09 -4.78 2.90
C GLY A 57 2.12 -3.68 3.12
N GLY A 58 2.09 -3.02 4.28
CA GLY A 58 3.06 -1.98 4.64
C GLY A 58 4.50 -2.50 4.61
N VAL A 59 4.77 -3.64 5.26
CA VAL A 59 6.10 -4.26 5.24
C VAL A 59 6.52 -4.64 3.82
N MET A 60 5.61 -5.19 3.01
CA MET A 60 5.94 -5.52 1.60
C MET A 60 6.32 -4.29 0.79
N ILE A 61 5.62 -3.16 0.96
CA ILE A 61 5.96 -1.89 0.30
C ILE A 61 7.33 -1.37 0.80
N LEU A 62 7.60 -1.47 2.10
CA LEU A 62 8.90 -1.09 2.67
C LEU A 62 10.03 -1.94 2.11
N LEU A 63 9.83 -3.25 1.98
CA LEU A 63 10.82 -4.17 1.40
C LEU A 63 11.05 -3.85 -0.07
N ASP A 64 9.99 -3.70 -0.85
CA ASP A 64 10.07 -3.39 -2.27
C ASP A 64 8.90 -2.48 -2.70
N THR A 65 9.26 -1.30 -3.22
CA THR A 65 8.33 -0.23 -3.60
C THR A 65 7.38 -0.68 -4.71
N HIS A 66 7.74 -1.71 -5.50
CA HIS A 66 6.86 -2.31 -6.51
C HIS A 66 5.53 -2.80 -5.93
N TRP A 67 5.54 -3.37 -4.70
CA TRP A 67 4.31 -3.82 -4.04
C TRP A 67 3.33 -2.68 -3.77
N GLY A 68 3.79 -1.43 -3.71
CA GLY A 68 2.89 -0.28 -3.58
C GLY A 68 2.01 -0.08 -4.81
N PHE A 69 2.49 -0.40 -6.02
CA PHE A 69 1.65 -0.40 -7.22
C PHE A 69 0.61 -1.52 -7.20
N VAL A 70 0.95 -2.69 -6.65
CA VAL A 70 0.00 -3.79 -6.48
C VAL A 70 -1.07 -3.43 -5.46
N ALA A 71 -0.68 -2.79 -4.35
CA ALA A 71 -1.64 -2.27 -3.37
C ALA A 71 -2.58 -1.24 -4.02
N LEU A 72 -2.05 -0.33 -4.85
CA LEU A 72 -2.89 0.60 -5.62
C LEU A 72 -3.86 -0.11 -6.55
N VAL A 73 -3.41 -1.07 -7.34
CA VAL A 73 -4.25 -1.88 -8.22
C VAL A 73 -5.34 -2.58 -7.40
N ALA A 74 -4.98 -3.24 -6.30
CA ALA A 74 -5.91 -3.96 -5.44
C ALA A 74 -6.99 -3.03 -4.86
N VAL A 75 -6.63 -1.80 -4.49
CA VAL A 75 -7.59 -0.81 -4.00
C VAL A 75 -8.47 -0.26 -5.12
N VAL A 76 -7.90 0.12 -6.27
CA VAL A 76 -8.65 0.69 -7.40
C VAL A 76 -9.67 -0.31 -7.94
N PHE A 77 -9.32 -1.59 -8.04
CA PHE A 77 -10.20 -2.62 -8.59
C PHE A 77 -11.08 -3.30 -7.51
N GLY A 78 -10.54 -3.54 -6.32
CA GLY A 78 -11.27 -4.25 -5.26
C GLY A 78 -12.14 -3.34 -4.39
N LEU A 79 -11.63 -2.17 -4.00
CA LEU A 79 -12.25 -1.27 -3.02
C LEU A 79 -12.21 0.21 -3.44
N PRO A 80 -12.63 0.58 -4.67
CA PRO A 80 -12.45 1.94 -5.21
C PRO A 80 -13.17 3.02 -4.40
N PHE A 81 -14.30 2.68 -3.78
CA PHE A 81 -15.14 3.61 -3.02
C PHE A 81 -15.00 3.44 -1.50
N GLY A 82 -14.10 2.55 -1.05
CA GLY A 82 -13.97 2.26 0.37
C GLY A 82 -13.23 3.38 1.11
N THR A 83 -13.71 3.68 2.31
CA THR A 83 -13.15 4.69 3.22
C THR A 83 -12.96 4.11 4.61
N LEU A 84 -12.09 4.72 5.41
CA LEU A 84 -11.90 4.31 6.79
C LEU A 84 -13.17 4.56 7.63
N PRO A 85 -13.46 3.69 8.61
CA PRO A 85 -14.64 3.81 9.47
C PRO A 85 -14.52 4.93 10.53
N PHE A 86 -13.40 5.64 10.58
CA PHE A 86 -13.13 6.74 11.50
C PHE A 86 -12.62 7.98 10.75
N SER A 87 -12.83 9.16 11.35
CA SER A 87 -12.44 10.45 10.77
C SER A 87 -11.31 11.12 11.55
N ILE A 88 -10.28 11.58 10.85
CA ILE A 88 -9.15 12.34 11.41
C ILE A 88 -9.25 13.80 10.93
N GLY A 89 -10.41 14.43 11.10
CA GLY A 89 -10.75 15.73 10.47
C GLY A 89 -11.31 15.61 9.03
N PHE A 90 -11.05 14.50 8.36
CA PHE A 90 -11.76 14.03 7.16
C PHE A 90 -11.80 12.50 7.15
N LYS A 91 -12.56 11.89 6.23
CA LYS A 91 -12.72 10.42 6.10
C LYS A 91 -11.82 9.84 4.99
N PRO A 92 -10.53 9.53 5.23
CA PRO A 92 -9.62 9.08 4.18
C PRO A 92 -10.13 7.85 3.44
N SER A 93 -9.89 7.81 2.13
CA SER A 93 -10.21 6.66 1.28
C SER A 93 -9.11 5.62 1.38
N PHE A 94 -9.40 4.36 1.03
CA PHE A 94 -8.35 3.36 0.90
C PHE A 94 -7.34 3.74 -0.19
N LEU A 95 -7.77 4.47 -1.22
CA LEU A 95 -6.89 4.97 -2.26
C LEU A 95 -5.92 6.02 -1.71
N ASP A 96 -6.41 6.91 -0.84
CA ASP A 96 -5.58 7.93 -0.19
C ASP A 96 -4.51 7.27 0.68
N LEU A 97 -4.88 6.19 1.39
CA LEU A 97 -3.95 5.43 2.22
C LEU A 97 -2.90 4.70 1.37
N ALA A 98 -3.31 4.05 0.28
CA ALA A 98 -2.39 3.32 -0.59
C ALA A 98 -1.43 4.27 -1.31
N LEU A 99 -1.93 5.39 -1.83
CA LEU A 99 -1.10 6.44 -2.42
C LEU A 99 -0.17 7.03 -1.36
N GLY A 100 -0.72 7.41 -0.20
CA GLY A 100 0.06 7.97 0.91
C GLY A 100 1.18 7.04 1.36
N ALA A 101 0.91 5.73 1.52
CA ALA A 101 1.91 4.73 1.89
C ALA A 101 2.99 4.58 0.81
N LEU A 102 2.59 4.45 -0.47
CA LEU A 102 3.53 4.35 -1.58
C LEU A 102 4.45 5.58 -1.66
N PHE A 103 3.87 6.79 -1.61
CA PHE A 103 4.62 8.04 -1.62
C PHE A 103 5.54 8.17 -0.41
N PHE A 104 5.02 7.86 0.78
CA PHE A 104 5.79 7.93 2.02
C PHE A 104 7.01 7.02 1.95
N VAL A 105 6.84 5.76 1.54
CA VAL A 105 7.95 4.80 1.45
C VAL A 105 8.93 5.20 0.35
N TRP A 106 8.45 5.59 -0.83
CA TRP A 106 9.30 6.05 -1.92
C TRP A 106 10.14 7.27 -1.51
N PHE A 107 9.49 8.27 -0.92
CA PHE A 107 10.16 9.48 -0.43
C PHE A 107 11.17 9.16 0.68
N PHE A 108 10.82 8.30 1.62
CA PHE A 108 11.70 7.89 2.71
C PHE A 108 12.95 7.15 2.19
N LYS A 109 12.78 6.24 1.21
CA LYS A 109 13.90 5.55 0.53
C LYS A 109 14.79 6.51 -0.26
N LEU A 110 14.20 7.55 -0.85
CA LEU A 110 14.94 8.62 -1.52
C LEU A 110 15.79 9.42 -0.53
N VAL A 111 15.22 9.80 0.62
CA VAL A 111 15.92 10.56 1.67
C VAL A 111 17.07 9.76 2.27
N ILE A 112 16.90 8.45 2.48
CA ILE A 112 17.96 7.56 3.01
C ILE A 112 19.03 7.25 1.95
N GLY A 113 18.81 7.63 0.69
CA GLY A 113 19.75 7.39 -0.40
C GLY A 113 19.83 5.92 -0.84
N GLN A 114 18.81 5.12 -0.49
CA GLN A 114 18.65 3.76 -1.06
C GLN A 114 18.26 3.86 -2.54
N GLU A 115 17.46 4.86 -2.90
CA GLU A 115 17.12 5.20 -4.29
C GLU A 115 18.14 6.22 -4.82
N ARG A 116 19.26 5.75 -5.37
CA ARG A 116 20.45 6.58 -5.62
C ARG A 116 20.35 7.60 -6.75
N GLN A 117 19.33 7.57 -7.59
CA GLN A 117 19.21 8.51 -8.71
C GLN A 117 17.75 8.91 -8.94
N PHE A 118 17.38 10.11 -8.48
CA PHE A 118 16.20 10.81 -8.99
C PHE A 118 16.50 11.21 -10.44
N ILE A 119 15.82 10.57 -11.39
CA ILE A 119 16.01 10.91 -12.80
C ILE A 119 14.98 11.97 -13.15
N GLY A 120 15.47 13.20 -13.38
CA GLY A 120 14.66 14.28 -13.90
C GLY A 120 14.25 13.98 -15.35
N SER A 121 13.02 13.51 -15.54
CA SER A 121 12.41 13.47 -16.87
C SER A 121 12.10 14.91 -17.32
N PRO A 122 12.34 15.28 -18.59
CA PRO A 122 11.90 16.57 -19.12
C PRO A 122 10.40 16.82 -18.93
N LEU A 123 9.59 15.75 -18.97
CA LEU A 123 8.16 15.80 -18.67
C LEU A 123 7.89 16.06 -17.19
N GLY A 124 8.78 15.66 -16.28
CA GLY A 124 8.66 15.94 -14.86
C GLY A 124 8.65 17.43 -14.54
N LEU A 125 9.41 18.24 -15.30
CA LEU A 125 9.34 19.69 -15.17
C LEU A 125 7.98 20.22 -15.60
N LEU A 126 7.43 19.76 -16.73
CA LEU A 126 6.09 20.16 -17.20
C LEU A 126 4.99 19.74 -16.23
N VAL A 127 5.05 18.53 -15.69
CA VAL A 127 4.11 18.04 -14.66
C VAL A 127 4.24 18.87 -13.39
N GLY A 128 5.46 19.20 -12.96
CA GLY A 128 5.71 20.07 -11.81
C GLY A 128 5.13 21.47 -12.00
N LEU A 129 5.33 22.07 -13.19
CA LEU A 129 4.73 23.36 -13.55
C LEU A 129 3.20 23.29 -13.57
N PHE A 130 2.63 22.20 -14.08
CA PHE A 130 1.18 21.99 -14.06
C PHE A 130 0.65 21.88 -12.62
N MET A 131 1.33 21.15 -11.73
CA MET A 131 0.97 21.08 -10.31
C MET A 131 1.06 22.46 -9.63
N LEU A 132 2.11 23.23 -9.93
CA LEU A 132 2.27 24.58 -9.42
C LEU A 132 1.13 25.49 -9.91
N MET A 133 0.80 25.44 -11.21
CA MET A 133 -0.33 26.15 -11.78
C MET A 133 -1.65 25.76 -11.08
N ALA A 134 -1.88 24.47 -10.87
CA ALA A 134 -3.07 23.97 -10.17
C ALA A 134 -3.16 24.51 -8.74
N VAL A 135 -2.04 24.59 -8.01
CA VAL A 135 -1.98 25.20 -6.67
C VAL A 135 -2.30 26.69 -6.71
N PHE A 136 -1.76 27.43 -7.67
CA PHE A 136 -2.09 28.85 -7.85
C PHE A 136 -3.56 29.05 -8.21
N SER A 137 -4.09 28.29 -9.16
CA SER A 137 -5.51 28.35 -9.55
C SER A 137 -6.43 27.99 -8.38
N PHE A 138 -6.10 26.97 -7.59
CA PHE A 138 -6.86 26.59 -6.40
C PHE A 138 -6.84 27.71 -5.35
N THR A 139 -5.66 28.22 -5.02
CA THR A 139 -5.49 29.30 -4.03
C THR A 139 -6.22 30.57 -4.46
N TYR A 140 -6.16 30.93 -5.74
CA TYR A 140 -6.92 32.05 -6.29
C TYR A 140 -8.43 31.78 -6.24
N GLY A 141 -8.89 30.56 -6.52
CA GLY A 141 -10.29 30.16 -6.41
C GLY A 141 -10.86 30.30 -5.00
N LEU A 142 -10.04 30.13 -3.95
CA LEU A 142 -10.46 30.32 -2.55
C LEU A 142 -10.87 31.76 -2.23
N THR A 143 -10.52 32.74 -3.06
CA THR A 143 -10.99 34.13 -2.91
C THR A 143 -12.50 34.27 -3.18
N HIS A 144 -13.09 33.34 -3.94
CA HIS A 144 -14.51 33.37 -4.32
C HIS A 144 -15.34 32.30 -3.58
N SER A 145 -14.70 31.34 -2.92
CA SER A 145 -15.36 30.27 -2.18
C SER A 145 -14.53 29.86 -0.96
N SER A 146 -15.16 29.79 0.22
CA SER A 146 -14.47 29.46 1.46
C SER A 146 -13.88 28.05 1.42
N ALA A 147 -12.62 27.92 1.84
CA ALA A 147 -11.97 26.64 2.05
C ALA A 147 -12.75 25.78 3.05
N ASN A 148 -13.09 24.55 2.65
CA ASN A 148 -13.64 23.53 3.54
C ASN A 148 -12.73 22.29 3.47
N SER A 149 -12.66 21.51 4.55
CA SER A 149 -11.87 20.28 4.66
C SER A 149 -12.12 19.30 3.51
N PHE A 150 -13.36 19.25 3.01
CA PHE A 150 -13.70 18.45 1.83
C PHE A 150 -12.97 18.90 0.56
N LEU A 151 -12.96 20.22 0.27
CA LEU A 151 -12.30 20.78 -0.91
C LEU A 151 -10.78 20.64 -0.83
N LEU A 152 -10.19 20.92 0.34
CA LEU A 152 -8.75 20.77 0.56
C LEU A 152 -8.31 19.33 0.33
N ARG A 153 -9.03 18.38 0.93
CA ARG A 153 -8.75 16.96 0.76
C ARG A 153 -8.86 16.56 -0.71
N ARG A 154 -9.97 16.89 -1.38
CA ARG A 154 -10.19 16.50 -2.78
C ARG A 154 -9.12 17.08 -3.71
N PHE A 155 -8.72 18.32 -3.47
CA PHE A 155 -7.61 18.93 -4.20
C PHE A 155 -6.28 18.22 -3.90
N GLY A 156 -6.02 17.87 -2.64
CA GLY A 156 -4.88 17.04 -2.24
C GLY A 156 -4.85 15.68 -2.92
N GLU A 157 -5.99 14.97 -3.00
CA GLU A 157 -6.13 13.71 -3.73
C GLU A 157 -5.72 13.85 -5.19
N ILE A 158 -6.16 14.94 -5.85
CA ILE A 158 -5.78 15.24 -7.23
C ILE A 158 -4.27 15.48 -7.34
N LEU A 159 -3.68 16.28 -6.44
CA LEU A 159 -2.24 16.54 -6.45
C LEU A 159 -1.41 15.28 -6.20
N ILE A 160 -1.81 14.43 -5.25
CA ILE A 160 -1.14 13.15 -4.98
C ILE A 160 -1.29 12.22 -6.21
N GLY A 161 -2.47 12.19 -6.83
CA GLY A 161 -2.72 11.42 -8.05
C GLY A 161 -1.83 11.87 -9.22
N ILE A 162 -1.70 13.18 -9.44
CA ILE A 162 -0.77 13.73 -10.46
C ILE A 162 0.67 13.41 -10.08
N GLY A 163 1.03 13.59 -8.81
CA GLY A 163 2.39 13.33 -8.32
C GLY A 163 2.81 11.87 -8.46
N LEU A 164 1.87 10.92 -8.57
CA LEU A 164 2.15 9.50 -8.79
C LEU A 164 3.02 9.31 -10.04
N PHE A 165 2.95 10.24 -11.00
CA PHE A 165 3.87 10.34 -12.13
C PHE A 165 5.35 10.25 -11.69
N PHE A 166 5.76 11.02 -10.68
CA PHE A 166 7.16 11.05 -10.23
C PHE A 166 7.56 9.72 -9.59
N VAL A 167 6.66 9.12 -8.80
CA VAL A 167 6.90 7.81 -8.19
C VAL A 167 7.02 6.74 -9.28
N ALA A 168 6.11 6.74 -10.26
CA ALA A 168 6.10 5.79 -11.36
C ALA A 168 7.37 5.88 -12.21
N VAL A 169 7.76 7.07 -12.66
CA VAL A 169 8.97 7.27 -13.48
C VAL A 169 10.25 6.91 -12.73
N ASN A 170 10.29 7.12 -11.42
CA ASN A 170 11.48 6.82 -10.61
C ASN A 170 11.51 5.38 -10.09
N THR A 171 10.41 4.64 -10.09
CA THR A 171 10.36 3.26 -9.58
C THR A 171 10.30 2.24 -10.71
N VAL A 172 9.55 2.54 -11.79
CA VAL A 172 9.34 1.64 -12.92
C VAL A 172 10.25 2.07 -14.08
N ARG A 173 11.47 1.54 -14.11
CA ARG A 173 12.54 1.97 -15.04
C ARG A 173 12.82 0.96 -16.15
N THR A 174 12.56 -0.31 -15.90
CA THR A 174 12.85 -1.40 -16.83
C THR A 174 11.58 -1.91 -17.52
N LYS A 175 11.75 -2.49 -18.71
CA LYS A 175 10.65 -3.15 -19.41
C LYS A 175 10.00 -4.25 -18.56
N ALA A 176 10.79 -4.95 -17.75
CA ALA A 176 10.31 -6.00 -16.86
C ALA A 176 9.37 -5.43 -15.78
N GLU A 177 9.70 -4.28 -15.19
CA GLU A 177 8.88 -3.62 -14.17
C GLU A 177 7.59 -3.05 -14.80
N VAL A 178 7.67 -2.45 -15.99
CA VAL A 178 6.47 -2.00 -16.72
C VAL A 178 5.53 -3.18 -16.98
N LEU A 179 6.07 -4.30 -17.48
CA LEU A 179 5.30 -5.52 -17.70
C LEU A 179 4.72 -6.05 -16.39
N TRP A 180 5.47 -6.00 -15.30
CA TRP A 180 5.01 -6.45 -13.99
C TRP A 180 3.82 -5.63 -13.48
N VAL A 181 3.92 -4.29 -13.49
CA VAL A 181 2.80 -3.42 -13.07
C VAL A 181 1.59 -3.62 -13.98
N THR A 182 1.82 -3.70 -15.30
CA THR A 182 0.75 -3.89 -16.28
C THR A 182 0.05 -5.24 -16.09
N ARG A 183 0.79 -6.32 -15.79
CA ARG A 183 0.19 -7.63 -15.49
C ARG A 183 -0.76 -7.57 -14.30
N TRP A 184 -0.38 -6.89 -13.23
CA TRP A 184 -1.28 -6.69 -12.09
C TRP A 184 -2.51 -5.86 -12.46
N LEU A 185 -2.34 -4.83 -13.27
CA LEU A 185 -3.46 -4.05 -13.80
C LEU A 185 -4.44 -4.92 -14.61
N MET A 186 -3.91 -5.79 -15.48
CA MET A 186 -4.71 -6.75 -16.27
C MET A 186 -5.41 -7.77 -15.38
N LEU A 187 -4.72 -8.32 -14.37
CA LEU A 187 -5.31 -9.27 -13.42
C LEU A 187 -6.41 -8.61 -12.57
N GLY A 188 -6.19 -7.37 -12.11
CA GLY A 188 -7.20 -6.59 -11.39
C GLY A 188 -8.44 -6.34 -12.25
N GLY A 189 -8.24 -5.90 -13.50
CA GLY A 189 -9.32 -5.71 -14.47
C GLY A 189 -10.08 -7.00 -14.78
N LEU A 190 -9.37 -8.12 -14.97
CA LEU A 190 -9.98 -9.44 -15.17
C LEU A 190 -10.79 -9.87 -13.94
N GLY A 191 -10.28 -9.62 -12.74
CA GLY A 191 -10.99 -9.88 -11.49
C GLY A 191 -12.30 -9.08 -11.41
N CYS A 192 -12.26 -7.78 -11.70
CA CYS A 192 -13.46 -6.94 -11.75
C CYS A 192 -14.47 -7.41 -12.80
N ALA A 193 -14.01 -7.75 -14.01
CA ALA A 193 -14.87 -8.26 -15.06
C ALA A 193 -15.54 -9.59 -14.62
N GLY A 194 -14.79 -10.49 -14.00
CA GLY A 194 -15.33 -11.73 -13.43
C GLY A 194 -16.37 -11.48 -12.35
N LEU A 195 -16.11 -10.55 -11.42
CA LEU A 195 -17.09 -10.16 -10.39
C LEU A 195 -18.35 -9.54 -11.00
N ALA A 196 -18.21 -8.70 -12.03
CA ALA A 196 -19.35 -8.12 -12.73
C ALA A 196 -20.22 -9.18 -13.41
N VAL A 197 -19.60 -10.17 -14.07
CA VAL A 197 -20.31 -11.32 -14.66
C VAL A 197 -21.00 -12.15 -13.57
N LEU A 198 -20.34 -12.41 -12.45
CA LEU A 198 -20.95 -13.12 -11.32
C LEU A 198 -22.18 -12.37 -10.79
N PHE A 199 -22.08 -11.06 -10.62
CA PHE A 199 -23.19 -10.21 -10.16
C PHE A 199 -24.35 -10.16 -11.14
N TYR A 200 -24.10 -10.28 -12.45
CA TYR A 200 -25.17 -10.39 -13.44
C TYR A 200 -26.05 -11.63 -13.25
N PHE A 201 -25.48 -12.74 -12.76
CA PHE A 201 -26.22 -13.98 -12.50
C PHE A 201 -26.85 -14.05 -11.11
N LEU A 202 -26.53 -13.11 -10.20
CA LEU A 202 -27.17 -13.07 -8.90
C LEU A 202 -28.62 -12.60 -9.07
N PRO A 203 -29.61 -13.34 -8.55
CA PRO A 203 -31.00 -12.89 -8.58
C PRO A 203 -31.11 -11.59 -7.79
N THR A 204 -31.74 -10.57 -8.38
CA THR A 204 -32.10 -9.36 -7.63
C THR A 204 -33.00 -9.77 -6.48
N ALA A 205 -32.49 -9.63 -5.26
CA ALA A 205 -33.30 -9.77 -4.05
C ALA A 205 -34.47 -8.79 -4.18
N GLN A 206 -35.69 -9.33 -4.21
CA GLN A 206 -36.94 -8.58 -4.19
C GLN A 206 -37.09 -7.82 -2.87
#